data_AF-A0A4U1JC17-F1
#
_entry.id   AF-A0A4U1JC17-F1
#
_cell.length_a   1.000
_cell.length_b   1.000
_cell.length_c   1.000
_cell.angle_alpha   90.00
_cell.angle_beta   90.00
_cell.angle_gamma   90.00
#
_symmetry.space_group_name_H-M   'P 1'
#
loop_
_entity.id
_entity.type
_entity.pdbx_description
1 polymer ?
#
loop_
_entity_poly.entity_id
_entity_poly.type
_entity_poly.pdbx_seq_one_letter_code
_entity_poly.pdbx_strand_id
1 'polypeptide(L)'
;MRLGAAGVLALVTASCGASINAVYEGDVRFEHCMALDMEKHVKPTIRKACWEEWTKFYTFGQTRDRVEYAKLRMKQLSGASDFEESDLGTEEPRVASAVPEPTTALAPPPMMLAVDAGTSGPAADASADAATDTSSAPPGSTCAAACEATWNECKAGCTTATCERGCTGQYKRCMRKCF
;
A
#
# COMPACT_ATOMS: atom_id res chain seq x y z
N MET A 1 -60.23 -38.34 8.21
CA MET A 1 -59.25 -37.41 8.81
C MET A 1 -58.09 -37.29 7.84
N ARG A 2 -57.90 -36.13 7.20
CA ARG A 2 -56.83 -35.92 6.20
C ARG A 2 -55.71 -35.07 6.82
N LEU A 3 -54.49 -35.61 6.81
CA LEU A 3 -53.24 -34.93 7.16
C LEU A 3 -52.98 -33.78 6.17
N GLY A 4 -52.78 -32.56 6.66
CA GLY A 4 -52.29 -31.43 5.88
C GLY A 4 -50.79 -31.25 6.11
N ALA A 5 -49.99 -31.48 5.07
CA ALA A 5 -48.55 -31.26 5.09
C ALA A 5 -48.23 -29.76 5.02
N ALA A 6 -47.62 -29.22 6.08
CA ALA A 6 -47.07 -27.86 6.10
C ALA A 6 -45.72 -27.86 5.39
N GLY A 7 -45.68 -27.29 4.18
CA GLY A 7 -44.45 -27.06 3.43
C GLY A 7 -43.71 -25.83 3.95
N VAL A 8 -42.56 -26.02 4.58
CA VAL A 8 -41.62 -24.94 4.94
C VAL A 8 -40.90 -24.50 3.66
N LEU A 9 -41.35 -23.39 3.09
CA LEU A 9 -40.72 -22.77 1.93
C LEU A 9 -39.49 -21.97 2.41
N ALA A 10 -38.31 -22.60 2.38
CA ALA A 10 -37.05 -21.97 2.71
C ALA A 10 -36.66 -20.94 1.62
N LEU A 11 -36.86 -19.65 1.90
CA LEU A 11 -36.29 -18.56 1.10
C LEU A 11 -34.76 -18.54 1.29
N VAL A 12 -34.04 -19.11 0.32
CA VAL A 12 -32.60 -18.92 0.19
C VAL A 12 -32.37 -17.51 -0.35
N THR A 13 -32.09 -16.55 0.53
CA THR A 13 -31.69 -15.21 0.15
C THR A 13 -30.25 -15.26 -0.37
N ALA A 14 -30.09 -15.23 -1.70
CA ALA A 14 -28.80 -15.04 -2.33
C ALA A 14 -28.28 -13.63 -1.99
N SER A 15 -27.38 -13.54 -1.01
CA SER A 15 -26.67 -12.31 -0.70
C SER A 15 -25.57 -12.11 -1.75
N CYS A 16 -25.75 -11.13 -2.64
CA CYS A 16 -24.65 -10.60 -3.42
C CYS A 16 -23.72 -9.84 -2.46
N GLY A 17 -22.75 -10.55 -1.87
CA GLY A 17 -21.73 -9.96 -1.02
C GLY A 17 -20.87 -8.95 -1.78
N ALA A 18 -20.35 -7.96 -1.08
CA ALA A 18 -19.39 -7.04 -1.67
C ALA A 18 -18.16 -7.79 -2.17
N SER A 19 -17.62 -7.38 -3.33
CA SER A 19 -16.36 -7.92 -3.81
C SER A 19 -15.26 -7.64 -2.78
N ILE A 20 -14.50 -8.66 -2.39
CA ILE A 20 -13.38 -8.53 -1.43
C ILE A 20 -12.40 -7.45 -1.88
N ASN A 21 -12.20 -7.31 -3.20
CA ASN A 21 -11.32 -6.29 -3.76
C ASN A 21 -11.86 -4.87 -3.50
N ALA A 22 -13.17 -4.65 -3.65
CA ALA A 22 -13.79 -3.35 -3.41
C ALA A 22 -13.72 -2.92 -1.92
N VAL A 23 -13.88 -3.89 -1.01
CA VAL A 23 -13.74 -3.62 0.44
C VAL A 23 -12.30 -3.26 0.77
N TYR A 24 -11.33 -4.03 0.26
CA TYR A 24 -9.91 -3.77 0.48
C TYR A 24 -9.47 -2.40 -0.04
N GLU A 25 -9.91 -2.02 -1.26
CA GLU A 25 -9.60 -0.70 -1.81
C GLU A 25 -10.21 0.40 -0.93
N GLY A 26 -11.43 0.22 -0.45
CA GLY A 26 -12.08 1.13 0.49
C GLY A 26 -11.31 1.27 1.81
N ASP A 27 -10.79 0.16 2.35
CA ASP A 27 -10.01 0.17 3.59
C ASP A 27 -8.69 0.94 3.42
N VAL A 28 -7.95 0.68 2.33
CA VAL A 28 -6.69 1.37 2.05
C VAL A 28 -6.92 2.88 1.87
N ARG A 29 -7.99 3.26 1.15
CA ARG A 29 -8.34 4.68 0.97
C ARG A 29 -8.79 5.35 2.27
N PHE A 30 -9.47 4.61 3.15
CA PHE A 30 -9.88 5.10 4.48
C PHE A 30 -8.65 5.44 5.33
N GLU A 31 -7.71 4.51 5.44
CA GLU A 31 -6.47 4.72 6.21
C GLU A 31 -5.63 5.85 5.59
N HIS A 32 -5.62 5.98 4.27
CA HIS A 32 -4.93 7.09 3.60
C HIS A 32 -5.53 8.45 3.99
N CYS A 33 -6.86 8.62 3.95
CA CYS A 33 -7.48 9.87 4.38
C CYS A 33 -7.24 10.14 5.88
N MET A 34 -7.20 9.10 6.72
CA MET A 34 -6.88 9.24 8.14
C MET A 34 -5.42 9.67 8.37
N ALA A 35 -4.48 9.15 7.61
CA ALA A 35 -3.08 9.58 7.66
C ALA A 35 -2.94 11.06 7.28
N LEU A 36 -3.59 11.48 6.18
CA LEU A 36 -3.61 12.88 5.76
C LEU A 36 -4.21 13.81 6.82
N ASP A 37 -5.15 13.33 7.64
CA ASP A 37 -5.72 14.09 8.75
C ASP A 37 -4.71 14.41 9.87
N MET A 38 -3.71 13.55 10.06
CA MET A 38 -2.66 13.74 11.07
C MET A 38 -1.56 14.70 10.58
N GLU A 39 -1.46 14.89 9.27
CA GLU A 39 -0.48 15.77 8.66
C GLU A 39 -0.90 17.25 8.78
N LYS A 40 -0.21 17.98 9.65
CA LYS A 40 -0.51 19.41 9.90
C LYS A 40 -0.31 20.30 8.67
N HIS A 41 0.62 19.94 7.80
CA HIS A 41 0.97 20.72 6.60
C HIS A 41 -0.01 20.51 5.44
N VAL A 42 -0.88 19.49 5.51
CA VAL A 42 -1.91 19.25 4.49
C VAL A 42 -3.06 20.22 4.70
N LYS A 43 -3.41 20.95 3.63
CA LYS A 43 -4.49 21.94 3.67
C LYS A 43 -5.83 21.28 4.03
N PRO A 44 -6.70 21.93 4.84
CA PRO A 44 -8.03 21.41 5.19
C PRO A 44 -8.89 21.03 3.97
N THR A 45 -8.76 21.76 2.86
CA THR A 45 -9.47 21.50 1.60
C THR A 45 -9.11 20.16 0.97
N ILE A 46 -7.83 19.77 1.02
CA ILE A 46 -7.36 18.46 0.51
C ILE A 46 -7.88 17.32 1.37
N ARG A 47 -7.83 17.48 2.70
CA ARG A 47 -8.38 16.50 3.64
C ARG A 47 -9.89 16.29 3.40
N LYS A 48 -10.62 17.40 3.20
CA LYS A 48 -12.06 17.36 2.91
C LYS A 48 -12.35 16.62 1.60
N ALA A 49 -11.59 16.91 0.54
CA ALA A 49 -11.75 16.24 -0.74
C ALA A 49 -11.49 14.73 -0.66
N CYS A 50 -10.48 14.30 0.12
CA CYS A 50 -10.21 12.88 0.37
C CYS A 50 -11.44 12.18 0.98
N TRP A 51 -11.99 12.76 2.06
CA TRP A 51 -13.17 12.19 2.73
C TRP A 51 -14.44 12.23 1.87
N GLU A 52 -14.59 13.25 1.02
CA GLU A 52 -15.69 13.36 0.07
C GLU A 52 -15.65 12.25 -0.99
N GLU A 53 -14.48 12.03 -1.60
CA GLU A 53 -14.27 10.94 -2.56
C GLU A 53 -14.50 9.58 -1.90
N TRP A 54 -13.93 9.38 -0.71
CA TRP A 54 -14.11 8.14 0.05
C TRP A 54 -15.59 7.84 0.31
N THR A 55 -16.34 8.83 0.82
CA THR A 55 -17.76 8.66 1.14
C THR A 55 -18.61 8.41 -0.12
N LYS A 56 -18.20 8.96 -1.25
CA LYS A 56 -18.92 8.83 -2.53
C LYS A 56 -18.76 7.45 -3.17
N PHE A 57 -17.56 6.89 -3.16
CA PHE A 57 -17.26 5.69 -3.95
C PHE A 57 -16.96 4.44 -3.13
N TYR A 58 -16.52 4.60 -1.87
CA TYR A 58 -15.88 3.53 -1.10
C TYR A 58 -16.68 3.09 0.13
N THR A 59 -17.96 3.47 0.25
CA THR A 59 -18.81 3.10 1.40
C THR A 59 -19.43 1.70 1.29
N PHE A 60 -19.42 1.10 0.10
CA PHE A 60 -20.02 -0.21 -0.10
C PHE A 60 -19.20 -1.30 0.59
N GLY A 61 -19.83 -2.09 1.46
CA GLY A 61 -19.17 -3.15 2.24
C GLY A 61 -18.37 -2.64 3.44
N GLN A 62 -18.35 -1.33 3.69
CA GLN A 62 -17.70 -0.75 4.87
C GLN A 62 -18.59 -0.83 6.12
N THR A 63 -17.97 -0.80 7.30
CA THR A 63 -18.71 -0.76 8.56
C THR A 63 -19.42 0.59 8.72
N ARG A 64 -20.58 0.57 9.39
CA ARG A 64 -21.35 1.79 9.67
C ARG A 64 -20.49 2.84 10.36
N ASP A 65 -19.68 2.43 11.32
CA ASP A 65 -18.88 3.34 12.14
C ASP A 65 -17.82 4.08 11.31
N ARG A 66 -17.21 3.43 10.30
CA ARG A 66 -16.30 4.10 9.34
C ARG A 66 -17.03 5.14 8.49
N VAL A 67 -18.23 4.81 8.02
CA VAL A 67 -19.05 5.74 7.24
C VAL A 67 -19.49 6.95 8.07
N GLU A 68 -19.87 6.73 9.33
CA GLU A 68 -20.23 7.80 10.25
C GLU A 68 -19.03 8.69 10.61
N TYR A 69 -17.86 8.08 10.84
CA TYR A 69 -16.61 8.80 11.07
C TYR A 69 -16.26 9.73 9.90
N ALA A 70 -16.24 9.21 8.66
CA ALA A 70 -15.93 10.00 7.47
C ALA A 70 -16.90 11.19 7.31
N LYS A 71 -18.21 10.96 7.51
CA LYS A 71 -19.22 12.03 7.47
C LYS A 71 -19.03 13.07 8.56
N LEU A 72 -18.71 12.65 9.78
CA LEU A 72 -18.41 13.56 10.89
C LEU A 72 -17.18 14.41 10.56
N ARG A 73 -16.15 13.79 9.98
CA ARG A 73 -14.91 14.46 9.64
C ARG A 73 -15.09 15.49 8.52
N MET A 74 -15.87 15.17 7.49
CA MET A 74 -16.27 16.13 6.46
C MET A 74 -16.97 17.36 7.05
N LYS A 75 -17.86 17.18 8.05
CA LYS A 75 -18.53 18.30 8.73
C LYS A 75 -17.55 19.17 9.51
N GLN A 76 -16.60 18.56 10.22
CA GLN A 76 -15.56 19.29 10.96
C GLN A 76 -14.67 20.10 10.01
N LEU A 77 -14.24 19.50 8.89
CA LEU A 77 -13.38 20.17 7.91
C LEU A 77 -14.11 21.27 7.13
N SER A 78 -15.42 21.15 6.93
CA SER A 78 -16.22 22.19 6.27
C SER A 78 -16.34 23.47 7.10
N GLY A 79 -16.24 23.38 8.43
CA GLY A 79 -16.19 24.58 9.29
C GLY A 79 -14.81 25.25 9.34
N ALA A 80 -13.76 24.56 8.90
CA ALA A 80 -12.37 25.01 9.02
C ALA A 80 -11.77 25.55 7.71
N SER A 81 -12.47 25.47 6.57
CA SER A 81 -11.86 25.80 5.26
C SER A 81 -12.02 27.23 4.79
N ASP A 82 -12.85 28.06 5.44
CA ASP A 82 -13.31 29.31 4.81
C ASP A 82 -12.64 30.58 5.34
N PHE A 83 -11.70 30.51 6.28
CA PHE A 83 -11.17 31.71 6.97
C PHE A 83 -9.66 31.94 6.96
N GLU A 84 -8.84 31.11 6.29
CA GLU A 84 -7.38 31.32 6.20
C GLU A 84 -6.88 31.38 4.75
N GLU A 85 -7.49 32.23 3.92
CA GLU A 85 -6.88 32.63 2.63
C GLU A 85 -6.87 34.17 2.44
N SER A 86 -6.86 34.91 3.55
CA SER A 86 -6.64 36.35 3.55
C SER A 86 -5.93 36.74 4.84
N ASP A 87 -4.60 36.72 4.80
CA ASP A 87 -3.69 37.65 5.50
C ASP A 87 -2.33 37.01 5.75
N LEU A 88 -1.52 36.85 4.71
CA LEU A 88 -0.05 36.96 4.82
C LEU A 88 0.49 37.45 3.47
N GLY A 89 0.32 38.75 3.24
CA GLY A 89 1.24 39.50 2.41
C GLY A 89 2.61 39.50 3.08
N THR A 90 3.48 38.57 2.68
CA THR A 90 4.92 38.71 2.89
C THR A 90 5.56 38.87 1.54
N GLU A 91 5.98 40.11 1.30
CA GLU A 91 6.75 40.57 0.17
C GLU A 91 8.18 40.00 0.23
N GLU A 92 8.72 39.68 -0.96
CA GLU A 92 10.13 39.48 -1.37
C GLU A 92 10.91 38.19 -1.08
N PRO A 93 11.95 37.85 -1.89
CA PRO A 93 12.33 38.37 -3.22
C PRO A 93 12.33 37.28 -4.31
N ARG A 94 12.16 37.70 -5.57
CA ARG A 94 12.48 36.86 -6.75
C ARG A 94 13.97 36.54 -6.75
N VAL A 95 14.36 35.37 -6.24
CA VAL A 95 15.65 34.79 -6.58
C VAL A 95 15.55 34.23 -7.99
N ALA A 96 16.44 34.74 -8.84
CA ALA A 96 16.55 34.40 -10.24
C ALA A 96 16.63 32.88 -10.48
N SER A 97 16.00 32.49 -11.58
CA SER A 97 16.18 31.23 -12.30
C SER A 97 17.62 30.71 -12.27
N ALA A 98 17.81 29.52 -11.71
CA ALA A 98 18.93 28.63 -11.99
C ALA A 98 18.55 27.18 -11.63
N VAL A 99 17.49 26.65 -12.24
CA VAL A 99 17.29 25.19 -12.31
C VAL A 99 17.76 24.76 -13.69
N PRO A 100 18.88 24.02 -13.83
CA PRO A 100 19.27 23.45 -15.11
C PRO A 100 18.24 22.43 -15.58
N GLU A 101 18.06 22.35 -16.91
CA GLU A 101 17.10 21.50 -17.62
C GLU A 101 17.05 20.04 -17.15
N PRO A 102 15.87 19.38 -17.21
CA PRO A 102 15.67 18.04 -16.70
C PRO A 102 16.55 17.02 -17.44
N THR A 103 17.54 16.49 -16.74
CA THR A 103 18.40 15.44 -17.28
C THR A 103 17.75 14.07 -17.03
N THR A 104 17.05 13.57 -18.05
CA THR A 104 16.85 12.16 -18.44
C THR A 104 16.37 11.12 -17.38
N ALA A 105 15.33 10.35 -17.71
CA ALA A 105 14.62 9.38 -16.87
C ALA A 105 15.37 8.06 -16.55
N LEU A 106 16.71 8.05 -16.62
CA LEU A 106 17.54 6.85 -16.42
C LEU A 106 18.66 7.02 -15.37
N ALA A 107 18.54 7.99 -14.45
CA ALA A 107 19.46 8.07 -13.32
C ALA A 107 19.09 7.02 -12.24
N PRO A 108 20.05 6.21 -11.75
CA PRO A 108 19.81 5.26 -10.68
C PRO A 108 19.39 5.99 -9.39
N PRO A 109 18.52 5.39 -8.55
CA PRO A 109 18.08 6.02 -7.32
C PRO A 109 19.29 6.31 -6.40
N PRO A 110 19.30 7.47 -5.71
CA PRO A 110 20.40 7.83 -4.82
C PRO A 110 20.47 6.83 -3.66
N MET A 111 21.66 6.27 -3.43
CA MET A 111 21.93 5.47 -2.24
C MET A 111 21.88 6.37 -1.01
N MET A 112 20.98 6.04 -0.08
CA MET A 112 20.97 6.64 1.25
C MET A 112 22.30 6.30 1.92
N LEU A 113 23.10 7.32 2.23
CA LEU A 113 24.31 7.17 3.03
C LEU A 113 23.92 6.52 4.36
N ALA A 114 24.54 5.38 4.64
CA ALA A 114 24.56 4.80 5.97
C ALA A 114 25.09 5.88 6.94
N VAL A 115 24.34 6.14 7.99
CA VAL A 115 24.87 6.82 9.18
C VAL A 115 25.84 5.82 9.81
N ASP A 116 27.11 5.94 9.44
CA ASP A 116 28.19 5.34 10.19
C ASP A 116 28.35 6.12 11.49
N ALA A 117 28.00 5.43 12.58
CA ALA A 117 28.42 5.74 13.91
C ALA A 117 29.96 5.75 13.96
N GLY A 118 30.52 6.82 14.50
CA GLY A 118 31.95 6.92 14.77
C GLY A 118 32.20 7.56 16.13
N THR A 119 32.27 6.74 17.18
CA THR A 119 33.24 6.94 18.26
C THR A 119 33.60 5.59 18.86
N SER A 120 34.88 5.30 18.75
CA SER A 120 35.56 4.05 19.08
C SER A 120 35.74 3.87 20.59
N GLY A 121 35.68 2.62 21.06
CA GLY A 121 36.15 2.17 22.37
C GLY A 121 36.25 0.64 22.40
N PRO A 122 37.30 0.04 22.99
CA PRO A 122 37.81 -1.27 22.58
C PRO A 122 37.10 -2.46 23.20
N ALA A 123 37.33 -3.61 22.56
CA ALA A 123 36.83 -4.94 22.88
C ALA A 123 36.82 -5.30 24.38
N ALA A 124 35.67 -5.77 24.84
CA ALA A 124 35.55 -6.69 25.96
C ALA A 124 34.34 -7.61 25.69
N ASP A 125 34.62 -8.90 25.82
CA ASP A 125 33.72 -10.04 25.61
C ASP A 125 32.43 -10.01 26.45
N ALA A 126 31.43 -10.68 25.87
CA ALA A 126 30.30 -11.35 26.51
C ALA A 126 29.27 -10.48 27.26
N SER A 127 28.08 -10.35 26.66
CA SER A 127 26.94 -11.15 27.13
C SER A 127 25.85 -11.22 26.08
N ALA A 128 25.39 -12.45 25.89
CA ALA A 128 24.25 -12.81 25.08
C ALA A 128 22.97 -12.24 25.70
N ASP A 129 22.16 -11.60 24.88
CA ASP A 129 20.72 -11.64 25.07
C ASP A 129 20.05 -12.01 23.75
N ALA A 130 19.17 -12.99 23.89
CA ALA A 130 18.64 -13.82 22.83
C ALA A 130 17.62 -13.08 21.97
N ALA A 131 17.78 -13.25 20.66
CA ALA A 131 16.64 -13.44 19.77
C ALA A 131 17.08 -14.40 18.66
N THR A 132 17.18 -15.68 19.03
CA THR A 132 17.21 -16.78 18.06
C THR A 132 15.82 -16.87 17.44
N ASP A 133 15.48 -15.91 16.57
CA ASP A 133 14.30 -16.03 15.74
C ASP A 133 14.63 -17.07 14.68
N THR A 134 14.28 -18.32 14.99
CA THR A 134 14.34 -19.43 14.06
C THR A 134 13.17 -19.24 13.11
N SER A 135 13.29 -18.20 12.27
CA SER A 135 12.34 -17.87 11.22
C SER A 135 12.32 -19.06 10.27
N SER A 136 11.38 -19.96 10.53
CA SER A 136 11.20 -21.16 9.74
C SER A 136 10.85 -20.67 8.34
N ALA A 137 11.78 -20.83 7.41
CA ALA A 137 11.62 -20.35 6.04
C ALA A 137 10.24 -20.78 5.51
N PRO A 138 9.54 -19.91 4.77
CA PRO A 138 8.19 -20.21 4.33
C PRO A 138 8.16 -21.54 3.54
N PRO A 139 7.07 -22.31 3.64
CA PRO A 139 6.96 -23.57 2.90
C PRO A 139 7.19 -23.30 1.41
N GLY A 140 8.07 -24.05 0.76
CA GLY A 140 8.41 -23.83 -0.66
C GLY A 140 9.55 -22.85 -0.94
N SER A 141 10.17 -22.22 0.07
CA SER A 141 11.32 -21.32 -0.08
C SER A 141 12.51 -21.95 -0.84
N THR A 142 12.87 -23.19 -0.53
CA THR A 142 13.93 -23.93 -1.23
C THR A 142 13.56 -24.25 -2.69
N CYS A 143 12.29 -24.54 -2.96
CA CYS A 143 11.77 -24.77 -4.30
C CYS A 143 11.81 -23.47 -5.13
N ALA A 144 11.38 -22.35 -4.54
CA ALA A 144 11.43 -21.04 -5.18
C ALA A 144 12.87 -20.62 -5.52
N ALA A 145 13.82 -20.83 -4.60
CA ALA A 145 15.24 -20.55 -4.85
C ALA A 145 15.81 -21.38 -6.01
N ALA A 146 15.42 -22.64 -6.14
CA ALA A 146 15.81 -23.48 -7.28
C ALA A 146 15.20 -22.99 -8.61
N CYS A 147 13.93 -22.58 -8.60
CA CYS A 147 13.29 -21.97 -9.76
C CYS A 147 13.98 -20.66 -10.19
N GLU A 148 14.39 -19.85 -9.22
CA GLU A 148 15.09 -18.60 -9.47
C GLU A 148 16.50 -18.83 -10.07
N ALA A 149 17.27 -19.78 -9.52
CA ALA A 149 18.59 -20.13 -10.04
C ALA A 149 18.52 -20.55 -11.52
N THR A 150 17.59 -21.45 -11.86
CA THR A 150 17.40 -21.92 -13.25
C THR A 150 16.91 -20.82 -14.20
N TRP A 151 16.07 -19.90 -13.70
CA TRP A 151 15.63 -18.75 -14.47
C TRP A 151 16.77 -17.77 -14.77
N ASN A 152 17.62 -17.48 -13.78
CA ASN A 152 18.78 -16.60 -13.95
C ASN A 152 19.77 -17.17 -14.96
N GLU A 153 20.04 -18.48 -14.91
CA GLU A 153 20.89 -19.17 -15.89
C GLU A 153 20.29 -19.08 -17.30
N CYS A 154 18.98 -19.34 -17.45
CA CYS A 154 18.28 -19.21 -18.74
C CYS A 154 18.35 -17.78 -19.30
N LYS A 155 18.13 -16.78 -18.43
CA LYS A 155 18.14 -15.37 -18.81
C LYS A 155 19.53 -14.88 -19.20
N ALA A 156 20.59 -15.36 -18.54
CA ALA A 156 21.97 -14.99 -18.85
C ALA A 156 22.37 -15.35 -20.30
N GLY A 157 21.78 -16.40 -20.88
CA GLY A 157 21.99 -16.80 -22.27
C GLY A 157 21.07 -16.12 -23.30
N CYS A 158 20.12 -15.29 -22.87
CA CYS A 158 19.13 -14.71 -23.77
C CYS A 158 19.57 -13.35 -24.33
N THR A 159 19.50 -13.21 -25.66
CA THR A 159 19.77 -11.95 -26.38
C THR A 159 18.51 -11.34 -27.02
N THR A 160 17.36 -12.03 -26.93
CA THR A 160 16.11 -11.60 -27.57
C THR A 160 14.93 -11.64 -26.61
N ALA A 161 13.96 -10.74 -26.81
CA ALA A 161 12.73 -10.69 -26.04
C ALA A 161 11.87 -11.97 -26.14
N THR A 162 12.04 -12.76 -27.21
CA THR A 162 11.36 -14.06 -27.35
C THR A 162 12.00 -15.12 -26.45
N CYS A 163 13.33 -15.12 -26.34
CA CYS A 163 14.07 -15.97 -25.41
C CYS A 163 13.70 -15.67 -23.95
N GLU A 164 13.71 -14.39 -23.56
CA GLU A 164 13.34 -13.96 -22.21
C GLU A 164 11.91 -14.33 -21.82
N ARG A 165 10.96 -14.19 -22.75
CA ARG A 165 9.57 -14.64 -22.56
C ARG A 165 9.50 -16.14 -22.33
N GLY A 166 10.32 -16.92 -23.05
CA GLY A 166 10.47 -18.36 -22.83
C GLY A 166 10.94 -18.69 -21.40
N CYS A 167 12.04 -18.07 -20.95
CA CYS A 167 12.57 -18.25 -19.59
C CYS A 167 11.55 -17.84 -18.52
N THR A 168 10.87 -16.71 -18.70
CA THR A 168 9.81 -16.24 -17.79
C THR A 168 8.64 -17.20 -17.73
N GLY A 169 8.25 -17.79 -18.87
CA GLY A 169 7.20 -18.81 -18.93
C GLY A 169 7.57 -20.09 -18.17
N GLN A 170 8.83 -20.53 -18.26
CA GLN A 170 9.34 -21.66 -17.49
C GLN A 170 9.38 -21.36 -15.99
N TYR A 171 9.87 -20.20 -15.60
CA TYR A 171 9.90 -19.75 -14.20
C TYR A 171 8.50 -19.76 -13.57
N LYS A 172 7.49 -19.19 -14.25
CA LYS A 172 6.09 -19.20 -13.78
C LYS A 172 5.50 -20.61 -13.65
N ARG A 173 5.91 -21.56 -14.51
CA ARG A 173 5.51 -22.98 -14.38
C ARG A 173 6.19 -23.65 -13.19
N CYS A 174 7.46 -23.32 -12.94
CA CYS A 174 8.22 -23.82 -11.81
C CYS A 174 7.63 -23.33 -10.48
N MET A 175 7.41 -22.01 -10.34
CA MET A 175 6.86 -21.40 -9.12
C MET A 175 5.46 -21.92 -8.75
N ARG A 176 4.60 -22.22 -9.73
CA ARG A 176 3.27 -22.83 -9.51
C ARG A 176 3.32 -24.27 -8.96
N LYS A 177 4.49 -24.91 -8.93
CA LYS A 177 4.66 -26.22 -8.30
C LYS A 177 5.18 -26.11 -6.87
N CYS A 178 5.67 -24.94 -6.47
CA CYS A 178 6.23 -24.71 -5.14
C CYS A 178 5.17 -24.31 -4.11
N PHE A 179 4.03 -23.78 -4.57
CA PHE A 179 2.89 -23.30 -3.79
C PHE A 179 1.58 -23.63 -4.52
#